data_AF-A0A2D9SRI0-F1
#
_entry.id   AF-A0A2D9SRI0-F1
#
_cell.length_a   1.000
_cell.length_b   1.000
_cell.length_c   1.000
_cell.angle_alpha   90.00
_cell.angle_beta   90.00
_cell.angle_gamma   90.00
#
_symmetry.space_group_name_H-M   'P 1'
#
loop_
_entity.id
_entity.type
_entity.pdbx_description
1 polymer ?
#
loop_
_entity_poly.entity_id
_entity_poly.type
_entity_poly.pdbx_seq_one_letter_code
_entity_poly.pdbx_strand_id
1 'polypeptide(L)'
;KAVWGPCGHLIDIVAVLATVFGLATSLGIGSEQIAAGLSYLFSIDASTSTKVILIITIIAIAIVSVISGLDKGVKRLSEVNLGLAFLLLVFVFMAGPSLTILLNLGTVTRDYLYYLPQLSHWIDREDNLFLHGWTTFYWAWWISWSPFVGMFIARISFGRSVREFVIWVLIIPTLIGLIWMATLGGTALEQMITLGYRGVADAPPELALFKMLEGLPFTNFVSTLCVFLIALFFVTSADSGSLVVDTLTAGGKVDAPIRQRIFWCSTTGLVAVALMLGGGMASLQALTTAIGLPFGLLLLLMCVSMLKGFQQESA
;
A
#
# COMPACT_ATOMS: atom_id res chain seq x y z
N LYS A 1 -26.45 0.32 22.88
CA LYS A 1 -27.39 1.37 22.37
C LYS A 1 -26.66 2.48 21.61
N ALA A 2 -25.63 3.13 22.19
CA ALA A 2 -24.85 4.18 21.49
C ALA A 2 -24.13 3.69 20.19
N VAL A 3 -23.73 2.42 20.14
CA VAL A 3 -23.14 1.77 18.95
C VAL A 3 -24.08 1.75 17.74
N TRP A 4 -25.39 1.63 17.96
CA TRP A 4 -26.40 1.61 16.89
C TRP A 4 -27.05 2.99 16.69
N GLY A 5 -26.38 4.05 17.14
CA GLY A 5 -26.84 5.43 17.07
C GLY A 5 -25.86 6.32 16.32
N PRO A 6 -26.04 7.65 16.38
CA PRO A 6 -25.24 8.62 15.62
C PRO A 6 -23.72 8.48 15.83
N CYS A 7 -23.29 8.13 17.05
CA CYS A 7 -21.87 7.94 17.35
C CYS A 7 -21.27 6.74 16.62
N GLY A 8 -21.98 5.60 16.56
CA GLY A 8 -21.52 4.44 15.79
C GLY A 8 -21.51 4.70 14.29
N HIS A 9 -22.57 5.32 13.78
CA HIS A 9 -22.63 5.72 12.37
C HIS A 9 -21.49 6.68 11.99
N LEU A 10 -21.11 7.60 12.87
CA LEU A 10 -19.96 8.48 12.64
C LEU A 10 -18.65 7.69 12.50
N ILE A 11 -18.42 6.69 13.36
CA ILE A 11 -17.23 5.82 13.28
C ILE A 11 -17.21 5.09 11.94
N ASP A 12 -18.34 4.49 11.55
CA ASP A 12 -18.45 3.75 10.28
C ASP A 12 -18.23 4.67 9.07
N ILE A 13 -18.79 5.89 9.08
CA ILE A 13 -18.59 6.89 8.02
C ILE A 13 -17.11 7.26 7.91
N VAL A 14 -16.43 7.58 9.03
CA VAL A 14 -15.01 7.95 8.98
C VAL A 14 -14.16 6.76 8.54
N ALA A 15 -14.47 5.54 8.96
CA ALA A 15 -13.76 4.33 8.51
C ALA A 15 -13.92 4.09 6.99
N VAL A 16 -15.12 4.32 6.45
CA VAL A 16 -15.40 4.24 5.02
C VAL A 16 -14.62 5.31 4.25
N LEU A 17 -14.67 6.57 4.68
CA LEU A 17 -13.93 7.66 4.03
C LEU A 17 -12.42 7.44 4.08
N ALA A 18 -11.90 7.03 5.23
CA ALA A 18 -10.49 6.68 5.41
C ALA A 18 -10.07 5.59 4.42
N THR A 19 -10.85 4.51 4.31
CA THR A 19 -10.57 3.42 3.39
C THR A 19 -10.62 3.88 1.92
N VAL A 20 -11.66 4.61 1.51
CA VAL A 20 -11.80 5.09 0.13
C VAL A 20 -10.65 6.03 -0.26
N PHE A 21 -10.27 6.97 0.60
CA PHE A 21 -9.20 7.92 0.32
C PHE A 21 -7.82 7.27 0.33
N GLY A 22 -7.60 6.34 1.25
CA GLY A 22 -6.38 5.53 1.28
C GLY A 22 -6.22 4.68 0.02
N LEU A 23 -7.30 4.05 -0.45
CA LEU A 23 -7.30 3.28 -1.71
C LEU A 23 -7.10 4.19 -2.92
N ALA A 24 -7.77 5.35 -2.97
CA ALA A 24 -7.63 6.33 -4.04
C ALA A 24 -6.18 6.84 -4.17
N THR A 25 -5.53 7.12 -3.04
CA THR A 25 -4.12 7.55 -3.01
C THR A 25 -3.18 6.47 -3.51
N SER A 26 -3.46 5.21 -3.14
CA SER A 26 -2.69 4.07 -3.64
C SER A 26 -2.84 3.94 -5.15
N LEU A 27 -4.07 4.01 -5.68
CA LEU A 27 -4.32 4.00 -7.13
C LEU A 27 -3.62 5.15 -7.86
N GLY A 28 -3.58 6.34 -7.25
CA GLY A 28 -2.86 7.48 -7.77
C GLY A 28 -1.36 7.22 -7.89
N ILE A 29 -0.72 6.78 -6.80
CA ILE A 29 0.71 6.38 -6.79
C ILE A 29 0.98 5.29 -7.82
N GLY A 30 0.08 4.32 -7.92
CA GLY A 30 0.15 3.26 -8.93
C GLY A 30 0.13 3.77 -10.35
N SER A 31 -0.79 4.69 -10.64
CA SER A 31 -0.90 5.29 -11.98
C SER A 31 0.32 6.12 -12.34
N GLU A 32 0.94 6.82 -11.38
CA GLU A 32 2.21 7.52 -11.55
C GLU A 32 3.32 6.54 -11.94
N GLN A 33 3.48 5.46 -11.17
CA GLN A 33 4.52 4.47 -11.40
C GLN A 33 4.33 3.69 -12.71
N ILE A 34 3.08 3.32 -13.04
CA ILE A 34 2.77 2.67 -14.33
C ILE A 34 3.03 3.62 -15.50
N ALA A 35 2.59 4.88 -15.40
CA ALA A 35 2.82 5.87 -16.45
C ALA A 35 4.31 6.13 -16.66
N ALA A 36 5.10 6.25 -15.58
CA ALA A 36 6.56 6.37 -15.66
C ALA A 36 7.20 5.15 -16.33
N GLY A 37 6.75 3.94 -15.99
CA GLY A 37 7.23 2.70 -16.63
C GLY A 37 6.87 2.60 -18.11
N LEU A 38 5.66 3.01 -18.50
CA LEU A 38 5.25 3.07 -19.91
C LEU A 38 6.03 4.13 -20.69
N SER A 39 6.32 5.27 -20.07
CA SER A 39 7.17 6.31 -20.65
C SER A 39 8.59 5.81 -20.86
N TYR A 40 9.13 5.12 -19.87
CA TYR A 40 10.45 4.51 -19.92
C TYR A 40 10.58 3.45 -21.03
N LEU A 41 9.58 2.58 -21.19
CA LEU A 41 9.64 1.44 -22.11
C LEU A 41 9.20 1.75 -23.53
N PHE A 42 8.18 2.59 -23.68
CA PHE A 42 7.46 2.79 -24.94
C PHE A 42 7.41 4.25 -25.37
N SER A 43 8.09 5.15 -24.66
CA SER A 43 8.07 6.60 -24.92
C SER A 43 6.66 7.19 -24.90
N ILE A 44 5.73 6.57 -24.17
CA ILE A 44 4.37 7.10 -23.95
C ILE A 44 4.47 8.26 -22.96
N ASP A 45 3.88 9.41 -23.27
CA ASP A 45 3.94 10.55 -22.37
C ASP A 45 3.24 10.25 -21.03
N ALA A 46 3.93 10.52 -19.92
CA ALA A 46 3.43 10.34 -18.56
C ALA A 46 2.52 11.51 -18.12
N SER A 47 1.65 11.94 -19.03
CA SER A 47 0.71 13.05 -18.82
C SER A 47 -0.38 12.69 -17.80
N THR A 48 -1.02 13.70 -17.23
CA THR A 48 -2.20 13.53 -16.37
C THR A 48 -3.30 12.74 -17.08
N SER A 49 -3.49 12.94 -18.39
CA SER A 49 -4.45 12.18 -19.19
C SER A 49 -4.13 10.70 -19.23
N THR A 50 -2.86 10.32 -19.40
CA THR A 50 -2.40 8.93 -19.35
C THR A 50 -2.71 8.30 -18.00
N LYS A 51 -2.39 9.00 -16.90
CA LYS A 51 -2.66 8.53 -15.53
C LYS A 51 -4.15 8.31 -15.28
N VAL A 52 -5.01 9.24 -15.73
CA VAL A 52 -6.47 9.10 -15.62
C VAL A 52 -6.99 7.90 -16.40
N ILE A 53 -6.52 7.68 -17.63
CA ILE A 53 -6.89 6.51 -18.45
C ILE A 53 -6.49 5.20 -17.75
N LEU A 54 -5.30 5.16 -17.15
CA LEU A 54 -4.82 4.01 -16.38
C LEU A 54 -5.72 3.72 -15.17
N ILE A 55 -6.07 4.75 -14.39
CA ILE A 55 -6.98 4.60 -13.24
C ILE A 55 -8.33 4.03 -13.70
N ILE A 56 -8.93 4.61 -14.75
CA ILE A 56 -10.22 4.14 -15.28
C ILE A 56 -10.14 2.69 -15.74
N THR A 57 -9.03 2.31 -16.40
CA THR A 57 -8.82 0.95 -16.90
C THR A 57 -8.66 -0.05 -15.76
N ILE A 58 -7.86 0.27 -14.74
CA ILE A 58 -7.69 -0.55 -13.53
C ILE A 58 -9.04 -0.76 -12.83
N ILE A 59 -9.84 0.30 -12.69
CA ILE A 59 -11.15 0.24 -12.06
C ILE A 59 -12.13 -0.57 -12.89
N ALA A 60 -12.11 -0.45 -14.22
CA ALA A 60 -12.94 -1.27 -15.10
C ALA A 60 -12.61 -2.76 -14.95
N ILE A 61 -11.32 -3.12 -14.92
CA ILE A 61 -10.88 -4.51 -14.70
C ILE A 61 -11.30 -4.99 -13.31
N ALA A 62 -11.13 -4.16 -12.26
CA ALA A 62 -11.58 -4.49 -10.91
C ALA A 62 -13.10 -4.71 -10.85
N ILE A 63 -13.91 -3.89 -11.52
CA ILE A 63 -15.36 -4.07 -11.60
C ILE A 63 -15.72 -5.39 -12.30
N VAL A 64 -15.01 -5.76 -13.37
CA VAL A 64 -15.22 -7.07 -14.02
C VAL A 64 -14.90 -8.20 -13.04
N SER A 65 -13.84 -8.09 -12.23
CA SER A 65 -13.51 -9.03 -11.15
C SER A 65 -14.65 -9.14 -10.12
N VAL A 66 -15.17 -7.99 -9.66
CA VAL A 66 -16.31 -7.90 -8.72
C VAL A 66 -17.56 -8.59 -9.27
N ILE A 67 -17.93 -8.30 -10.52
CA ILE A 67 -19.14 -8.85 -11.17
C ILE A 67 -19.02 -10.36 -11.37
N SER A 68 -17.82 -10.83 -11.70
CA SER A 68 -17.57 -12.26 -11.97
C SER A 68 -17.68 -13.15 -10.73
N GLY A 69 -17.97 -12.59 -9.54
CA GLY A 69 -18.23 -13.35 -8.32
C GLY A 69 -17.07 -14.23 -7.88
N LEU A 70 -15.86 -13.85 -8.26
CA LEU A 70 -14.71 -14.74 -8.29
C LEU A 70 -13.93 -14.68 -6.97
N ASP A 71 -14.47 -15.25 -5.90
CA ASP A 71 -13.67 -15.63 -4.72
C ASP A 71 -12.41 -16.43 -5.15
N LYS A 72 -12.51 -17.16 -6.28
CA LYS A 72 -11.40 -17.89 -6.90
C LYS A 72 -10.51 -17.02 -7.80
N GLY A 73 -11.04 -15.98 -8.44
CA GLY A 73 -10.29 -15.16 -9.41
C GLY A 73 -9.45 -14.11 -8.73
N VAL A 74 -9.98 -13.45 -7.69
CA VAL A 74 -9.21 -12.55 -6.82
C VAL A 74 -8.09 -13.33 -6.13
N LYS A 75 -8.41 -14.52 -5.61
CA LYS A 75 -7.41 -15.41 -5.03
C LYS A 75 -6.31 -15.77 -6.02
N ARG A 76 -6.66 -16.19 -7.25
CA ARG A 76 -5.67 -16.51 -8.30
C ARG A 76 -4.86 -15.30 -8.74
N LEU A 77 -5.48 -14.13 -8.91
CA LEU A 77 -4.78 -12.90 -9.26
C LEU A 77 -3.79 -12.51 -8.15
N SER A 78 -4.20 -12.61 -6.89
CA SER A 78 -3.32 -12.38 -5.74
C SER A 78 -2.18 -13.40 -5.65
N GLU A 79 -2.43 -14.69 -5.90
CA GLU A 79 -1.41 -15.75 -5.93
C GLU A 79 -0.39 -15.51 -7.05
N VAL A 80 -0.86 -15.19 -8.26
CA VAL A 80 0.01 -14.81 -9.38
C VAL A 80 0.82 -13.58 -9.04
N ASN A 81 0.18 -12.55 -8.47
CA ASN A 81 0.84 -11.30 -8.13
C ASN A 81 1.95 -11.49 -7.08
N LEU A 82 1.68 -12.24 -6.01
CA LEU A 82 2.69 -12.61 -5.01
C LEU A 82 3.81 -13.47 -5.61
N GLY A 83 3.47 -14.40 -6.51
CA GLY A 83 4.45 -15.20 -7.25
C GLY A 83 5.37 -14.34 -8.11
N LEU A 84 4.81 -13.39 -8.86
CA LEU A 84 5.59 -12.45 -9.68
C LEU A 84 6.47 -11.53 -8.82
N ALA A 85 5.97 -11.03 -7.68
CA ALA A 85 6.75 -10.22 -6.75
C ALA A 85 7.92 -11.02 -6.16
N PHE A 86 7.68 -12.28 -5.80
CA PHE A 86 8.73 -13.18 -5.33
C PHE A 86 9.76 -13.45 -6.43
N LEU A 87 9.32 -13.72 -7.67
CA LEU A 87 10.22 -13.91 -8.80
C LEU A 87 11.05 -12.67 -9.11
N LEU A 88 10.47 -11.48 -9.02
CA LEU A 88 11.20 -10.21 -9.16
C LEU A 88 12.27 -10.09 -8.08
N LEU A 89 11.92 -10.37 -6.82
CA LEU A 89 12.87 -10.33 -5.71
C LEU A 89 14.02 -11.30 -5.90
N VAL A 90 13.73 -12.56 -6.26
CA VAL A 90 14.73 -13.59 -6.55
C VAL A 90 15.59 -13.20 -7.75
N PHE A 91 14.99 -12.64 -8.79
CA PHE A 91 15.72 -12.14 -9.95
C PHE A 91 16.70 -11.04 -9.57
N VAL A 92 16.25 -9.97 -8.88
CA VAL A 92 17.13 -8.86 -8.46
C VAL A 92 18.22 -9.36 -7.52
N PHE A 93 17.89 -10.30 -6.62
CA PHE A 93 18.88 -10.92 -5.75
C PHE A 93 19.98 -11.65 -6.53
N MET A 94 19.63 -12.46 -7.54
CA MET A 94 20.60 -13.24 -8.32
C MET A 94 21.34 -12.40 -9.37
N ALA A 95 20.67 -11.44 -9.98
CA ALA A 95 21.22 -10.61 -11.05
C ALA A 95 21.99 -9.38 -10.52
N GLY A 96 21.64 -8.93 -9.31
CA GLY A 96 22.31 -7.85 -8.59
C GLY A 96 23.47 -8.36 -7.72
N PRO A 97 23.98 -7.51 -6.81
CA PRO A 97 25.12 -7.82 -5.97
C PRO A 97 24.73 -8.73 -4.80
N SER A 98 24.48 -10.03 -5.05
CA SER A 98 23.91 -10.97 -4.06
C SER A 98 24.68 -10.99 -2.73
N LEU A 99 26.01 -10.97 -2.79
CA LEU A 99 26.85 -10.94 -1.58
C LEU A 99 26.61 -9.65 -0.78
N THR A 100 26.61 -8.50 -1.45
CA THR A 100 26.32 -7.21 -0.81
C THR A 100 24.92 -7.19 -0.23
N ILE A 101 23.91 -7.75 -0.92
CA ILE A 101 22.54 -7.84 -0.40
C ILE A 101 22.50 -8.68 0.88
N LEU A 102 23.17 -9.85 0.90
CA LEU A 102 23.25 -10.71 2.09
C LEU A 102 23.94 -10.02 3.27
N LEU A 103 25.03 -9.29 3.02
CA LEU A 103 25.73 -8.53 4.04
C LEU A 103 24.87 -7.35 4.53
N ASN A 104 24.18 -6.68 3.61
CA ASN A 104 23.30 -5.55 3.91
C ASN A 104 22.05 -5.95 4.70
N LEU A 105 21.56 -7.19 4.60
CA LEU A 105 20.45 -7.65 5.45
C LEU A 105 20.76 -7.47 6.95
N GLY A 106 21.98 -7.80 7.36
CA GLY A 106 22.43 -7.61 8.74
C GLY A 106 22.49 -6.12 9.11
N THR A 107 23.05 -5.30 8.22
CA THR A 107 23.17 -3.85 8.40
C THR A 107 21.79 -3.18 8.49
N VAL A 108 20.90 -3.42 7.54
CA VAL A 108 19.54 -2.85 7.51
C VAL A 108 18.76 -3.26 8.76
N THR A 109 18.89 -4.52 9.20
CA THR A 109 18.23 -4.98 10.44
C THR A 109 18.78 -4.28 11.68
N ARG A 110 20.12 -4.16 11.78
CA ARG A 110 20.78 -3.45 12.88
C ARG A 110 20.37 -1.98 12.90
N ASP A 111 20.43 -1.32 11.74
CA ASP A 111 20.14 0.11 11.62
C ASP A 111 18.67 0.38 11.91
N TYR A 112 17.76 -0.48 11.46
CA TYR A 112 16.35 -0.40 11.83
C TYR A 112 16.18 -0.41 13.35
N LEU A 113 16.78 -1.36 14.07
CA LEU A 113 16.69 -1.43 15.52
C LEU A 113 17.38 -0.26 16.24
N TYR A 114 18.52 0.18 15.70
CA TYR A 114 19.31 1.27 16.28
C TYR A 114 18.59 2.63 16.14
N TYR A 115 18.07 2.93 14.95
CA TYR A 115 17.41 4.21 14.68
C TYR A 115 15.92 4.22 15.05
N LEU A 116 15.29 3.07 15.34
CA LEU A 116 13.87 3.01 15.69
C LEU A 116 13.48 3.99 16.82
N PRO A 117 14.17 4.07 17.97
CA PRO A 117 13.77 4.99 19.03
C PRO A 117 13.90 6.45 18.61
N GLN A 118 15.01 6.80 17.93
CA GLN A 118 15.26 8.16 17.45
C GLN A 118 14.23 8.58 16.40
N LEU A 119 13.94 7.72 15.43
CA LEU A 119 13.00 8.00 14.35
C LEU A 119 11.53 7.93 14.78
N SER A 120 11.22 7.31 15.92
CA SER A 120 9.87 7.28 16.50
C SER A 120 9.50 8.57 17.24
N HIS A 121 10.48 9.39 17.62
CA HIS A 121 10.27 10.66 18.28
C HIS A 121 9.95 11.77 17.27
N TRP A 122 9.14 12.75 17.65
CA TRP A 122 8.72 13.86 16.76
C TRP A 122 9.10 15.25 17.28
N ILE A 123 9.53 15.38 18.54
CA ILE A 123 9.91 16.66 19.15
C ILE A 123 11.39 16.96 18.81
N ASP A 124 11.70 18.23 18.55
CA ASP A 124 13.07 18.74 18.32
C ASP A 124 13.90 17.95 17.29
N ARG A 125 13.25 17.52 16.20
CA ARG A 125 13.93 16.83 15.10
C ARG A 125 14.63 17.80 14.16
N GLU A 126 15.89 17.52 13.85
CA GLU A 126 16.67 18.25 12.84
C GLU A 126 16.17 17.97 11.40
N ASP A 127 15.65 16.78 11.14
CA ASP A 127 15.18 16.31 9.83
C ASP A 127 13.69 16.64 9.57
N ASN A 128 13.25 17.84 9.94
CA ASN A 128 11.84 18.25 9.87
C ASN A 128 11.22 18.06 8.46
N LEU A 129 11.97 18.38 7.40
CA LEU A 129 11.53 18.18 6.01
C LEU A 129 11.30 16.70 5.68
N PHE A 130 12.14 15.79 6.21
CA PHE A 130 11.97 14.36 6.00
C PHE A 130 10.77 13.83 6.78
N LEU A 131 10.61 14.26 8.04
CA LEU A 131 9.45 13.91 8.88
C LEU A 131 8.12 14.26 8.20
N HIS A 132 8.00 15.48 7.67
CA HIS A 132 6.75 15.91 7.01
C HIS A 132 6.61 15.37 5.59
N GLY A 133 7.70 15.27 4.82
CA GLY A 133 7.68 14.75 3.45
C GLY A 133 7.42 13.25 3.34
N TRP A 134 7.83 12.46 4.34
CA TRP A 134 7.75 11.01 4.30
C TRP A 134 7.01 10.41 5.50
N THR A 135 7.51 10.63 6.71
CA THR A 135 7.01 9.93 7.92
C THR A 135 5.55 10.23 8.18
N THR A 136 5.17 11.51 8.14
CA THR A 136 3.79 11.97 8.40
C THR A 136 2.82 11.42 7.35
N PHE A 137 3.22 11.47 6.07
CA PHE A 137 2.43 10.93 4.97
C PHE A 137 2.21 9.41 5.13
N TYR A 138 3.27 8.64 5.36
CA TYR A 138 3.16 7.19 5.53
C TYR A 138 2.30 6.84 6.74
N TRP A 139 2.46 7.51 7.89
CA TRP A 139 1.59 7.28 9.05
C TRP A 139 0.12 7.51 8.70
N ALA A 140 -0.21 8.64 8.07
CA ALA A 140 -1.59 8.92 7.71
C ALA A 140 -2.14 7.94 6.68
N TRP A 141 -1.31 7.53 5.70
CA TRP A 141 -1.67 6.53 4.72
C TRP A 141 -1.95 5.17 5.35
N TRP A 142 -1.06 4.66 6.21
CA TRP A 142 -1.27 3.39 6.90
C TRP A 142 -2.47 3.42 7.85
N ILE A 143 -2.70 4.54 8.56
CA ILE A 143 -3.89 4.75 9.39
C ILE A 143 -5.15 4.69 8.53
N SER A 144 -5.17 5.38 7.38
CA SER A 144 -6.33 5.37 6.47
C SER A 144 -6.65 3.96 5.93
N TRP A 145 -5.63 3.12 5.80
CA TRP A 145 -5.73 1.72 5.35
C TRP A 145 -6.11 0.73 6.45
N SER A 146 -6.03 1.11 7.72
CA SER A 146 -6.19 0.15 8.80
C SER A 146 -7.58 -0.51 8.90
N PRO A 147 -8.72 0.10 8.51
CA PRO A 147 -10.01 -0.62 8.49
C PRO A 147 -9.97 -1.80 7.51
N PHE A 148 -9.41 -1.56 6.31
CA PHE A 148 -9.23 -2.57 5.28
C PHE A 148 -8.31 -3.70 5.74
N VAL A 149 -7.11 -3.34 6.21
CA VAL A 149 -6.10 -4.32 6.64
C VAL A 149 -6.56 -5.08 7.88
N GLY A 150 -7.16 -4.39 8.85
CA GLY A 150 -7.65 -4.98 10.10
C GLY A 150 -8.75 -6.01 9.87
N MET A 151 -9.74 -5.70 9.01
CA MET A 151 -10.79 -6.64 8.62
C MET A 151 -10.23 -7.89 7.94
N PHE A 152 -9.29 -7.72 7.01
CA PHE A 152 -8.65 -8.83 6.31
C PHE A 152 -7.88 -9.73 7.28
N ILE A 153 -7.01 -9.14 8.10
CA ILE A 153 -6.17 -9.84 9.07
C ILE A 153 -7.03 -10.56 10.13
N ALA A 154 -8.12 -9.95 10.58
CA ALA A 154 -9.06 -10.59 11.51
C ALA A 154 -9.68 -11.86 10.93
N ARG A 155 -10.13 -11.83 9.66
CA ARG A 155 -10.75 -12.99 8.99
C ARG A 155 -9.80 -14.18 8.86
N ILE A 156 -8.54 -13.95 8.49
CA ILE A 156 -7.56 -15.03 8.32
C ILE A 156 -6.94 -15.51 9.65
N SER A 157 -7.25 -14.85 10.76
CA SER A 157 -6.70 -15.15 12.09
C SER A 157 -7.67 -15.87 13.02
N PHE A 158 -8.81 -16.33 12.50
CA PHE A 158 -9.80 -17.08 13.28
C PHE A 158 -9.17 -18.32 13.95
N GLY A 159 -9.40 -18.49 15.25
CA GLY A 159 -8.88 -19.61 16.04
C GLY A 159 -7.44 -19.44 16.57
N ARG A 160 -6.77 -18.31 16.31
CA ARG A 160 -5.43 -18.02 16.87
C ARG A 160 -5.54 -17.34 18.23
N SER A 161 -4.55 -17.56 19.10
CA SER A 161 -4.43 -16.77 20.32
C SER A 161 -4.05 -15.31 20.03
N VAL A 162 -4.43 -14.39 20.90
CA VAL A 162 -4.05 -12.95 20.78
C VAL A 162 -2.54 -12.77 20.69
N ARG A 163 -1.76 -13.57 21.43
CA ARG A 163 -0.29 -13.51 21.41
C ARG A 163 0.27 -13.91 20.05
N GLU A 164 -0.16 -15.06 19.51
CA GLU A 164 0.27 -15.51 18.19
C GLU A 164 -0.12 -14.50 17.11
N PHE A 165 -1.35 -13.98 17.20
CA PHE A 165 -1.83 -12.94 16.30
C PHE A 165 -0.88 -11.74 16.25
N VAL A 166 -0.58 -11.13 17.40
CA VAL A 166 0.28 -9.93 17.47
C VAL A 166 1.69 -10.23 16.96
N ILE A 167 2.30 -11.35 17.37
CA ILE A 167 3.66 -11.70 16.94
C ILE A 167 3.74 -11.87 15.43
N TRP A 168 2.84 -12.65 14.84
CA TRP A 168 2.90 -12.94 13.40
C TRP A 168 2.56 -11.72 12.53
N VAL A 169 1.60 -10.90 12.97
CA VAL A 169 1.21 -9.67 12.25
C VAL A 169 2.32 -8.63 12.26
N LEU A 170 3.14 -8.56 13.31
CA LEU A 170 4.28 -7.65 13.36
C LEU A 170 5.52 -8.21 12.66
N ILE A 171 5.90 -9.45 12.97
CA ILE A 171 7.21 -9.98 12.54
C ILE A 171 7.25 -10.33 11.05
N ILE A 172 6.22 -10.99 10.50
CA ILE A 172 6.27 -11.46 9.11
C ILE A 172 6.38 -10.28 8.11
N PRO A 173 5.52 -9.24 8.18
CA PRO A 173 5.63 -8.12 7.24
C PRO A 173 6.94 -7.35 7.39
N THR A 174 7.44 -7.18 8.62
CA THR A 174 8.73 -6.52 8.86
C THR A 174 9.88 -7.28 8.21
N LEU A 175 9.93 -8.61 8.34
CA LEU A 175 10.96 -9.43 7.70
C LEU A 175 10.91 -9.32 6.17
N ILE A 176 9.71 -9.38 5.59
CA ILE A 176 9.52 -9.19 4.14
C ILE A 176 10.00 -7.80 3.72
N GLY A 177 9.67 -6.76 4.49
CA GLY A 177 10.12 -5.39 4.25
C GLY A 177 11.64 -5.25 4.31
N LEU A 178 12.30 -5.85 5.31
CA LEU A 178 13.76 -5.84 5.43
C LEU A 178 14.42 -6.52 4.22
N ILE A 179 13.91 -7.68 3.79
CA ILE A 179 14.43 -8.40 2.63
C ILE A 179 14.22 -7.60 1.34
N TRP A 180 13.04 -7.00 1.17
CA TRP A 180 12.73 -6.17 0.02
C TRP A 180 13.63 -4.95 -0.07
N MET A 181 13.81 -4.22 1.03
CA MET A 181 14.66 -3.03 1.08
C MET A 181 16.14 -3.36 0.92
N ALA A 182 16.63 -4.44 1.53
CA ALA A 182 18.01 -4.89 1.35
C ALA A 182 18.29 -5.32 -0.09
N THR A 183 17.31 -5.92 -0.77
CA THR A 183 17.46 -6.39 -2.16
C THR A 183 17.37 -5.23 -3.14
N LEU A 184 16.23 -4.52 -3.22
CA LEU A 184 16.01 -3.47 -4.21
C LEU A 184 16.77 -2.19 -3.86
N GLY A 185 16.60 -1.71 -2.62
CA GLY A 185 17.26 -0.50 -2.12
C GLY A 185 18.77 -0.69 -1.99
N GLY A 186 19.22 -1.84 -1.50
CA GLY A 186 20.64 -2.18 -1.44
C GLY A 186 21.29 -2.26 -2.83
N THR A 187 20.61 -2.81 -3.83
CA THR A 187 21.10 -2.80 -5.22
C THR A 187 21.23 -1.38 -5.76
N ALA A 188 20.23 -0.52 -5.54
CA ALA A 188 20.28 0.88 -5.96
C ALA A 188 21.43 1.66 -5.27
N LEU A 189 21.65 1.43 -3.98
CA LEU A 189 22.74 2.04 -3.23
C LEU A 189 24.11 1.57 -3.73
N GLU A 190 24.27 0.27 -4.00
CA GLU A 190 25.51 -0.29 -4.56
C GLU A 190 25.81 0.30 -5.95
N GLN A 191 24.79 0.43 -6.81
CA GLN A 191 24.94 1.07 -8.11
C GLN A 191 25.42 2.52 -7.98
N MET A 192 24.91 3.27 -7.01
CA MET A 192 25.32 4.66 -6.79
C MET A 192 26.73 4.76 -6.19
N ILE A 193 27.02 4.00 -5.13
CA ILE A 193 28.24 4.14 -4.33
C ILE A 193 29.44 3.49 -5.04
N THR A 194 29.26 2.29 -5.59
CA THR A 194 30.35 1.49 -6.17
C THR A 194 30.49 1.74 -7.66
N LEU A 195 29.38 1.82 -8.41
CA LEU A 195 29.40 1.98 -9.86
C LEU A 195 29.30 3.44 -10.32
N GLY A 196 29.03 4.38 -9.41
CA GLY A 196 28.82 5.79 -9.74
C GLY A 196 27.57 6.06 -10.57
N TYR A 197 26.68 5.07 -10.73
CA TYR A 197 25.43 5.21 -11.48
C TYR A 197 24.40 5.95 -10.64
N ARG A 198 24.10 7.19 -11.03
CA ARG A 198 23.17 8.07 -10.31
C ARG A 198 21.74 8.04 -10.84
N GLY A 199 21.42 7.14 -11.77
CA GLY A 199 20.11 7.15 -12.44
C GLY A 199 18.92 6.99 -11.48
N VAL A 200 19.08 6.26 -10.38
CA VAL A 200 18.03 6.20 -9.32
C VAL A 200 17.96 7.49 -8.52
N ALA A 201 19.11 8.07 -8.15
CA ALA A 201 19.18 9.26 -7.31
C ALA A 201 18.70 10.54 -8.00
N ASP A 202 18.90 10.62 -9.32
CA ASP A 202 18.56 11.78 -10.13
C ASP A 202 17.18 11.64 -10.80
N ALA A 203 16.52 10.49 -10.66
CA ALA A 203 15.19 10.23 -11.19
C ALA A 203 14.08 10.58 -10.17
N PRO A 204 12.88 10.95 -10.66
CA PRO A 204 11.74 11.08 -9.78
C PRO A 204 11.34 9.71 -9.18
N PRO A 205 10.72 9.69 -7.98
CA PRO A 205 10.44 8.45 -7.24
C PRO A 205 9.67 7.38 -8.04
N GLU A 206 8.72 7.79 -8.86
CA GLU A 206 7.90 6.91 -9.71
C GLU A 206 8.72 6.18 -10.79
N LEU A 207 9.89 6.70 -11.15
CA LEU A 207 10.79 6.11 -12.15
C LEU A 207 11.94 5.31 -11.52
N ALA A 208 12.19 5.48 -10.23
CA ALA A 208 13.34 4.92 -9.50
C ALA A 208 13.51 3.40 -9.66
N LEU A 209 12.40 2.65 -9.64
CA LEU A 209 12.42 1.19 -9.84
C LEU A 209 13.01 0.82 -11.20
N PHE A 210 12.55 1.48 -12.26
CA PHE A 210 12.98 1.19 -13.63
C PHE A 210 14.44 1.59 -13.86
N LYS A 211 14.88 2.69 -13.24
CA LYS A 211 16.29 3.11 -13.25
C LYS A 211 17.20 2.14 -12.52
N MET A 212 16.76 1.57 -11.40
CA MET A 212 17.52 0.52 -10.72
C MET A 212 17.69 -0.72 -11.63
N LEU A 213 16.66 -1.07 -12.40
CA LEU A 213 16.71 -2.21 -13.33
C LEU A 213 17.62 -1.98 -14.56
N GLU A 214 17.98 -0.73 -14.91
CA GLU A 214 18.94 -0.44 -16.00
C GLU A 214 20.31 -1.07 -15.77
N GLY A 215 20.73 -1.19 -14.51
CA GLY A 215 21.99 -1.81 -14.14
C GLY A 215 21.97 -3.34 -14.15
N LEU A 216 20.84 -3.97 -14.49
CA LEU A 216 20.64 -5.43 -14.43
C LEU A 216 20.36 -6.02 -15.82
N PRO A 217 20.67 -7.30 -16.09
CA PRO A 217 20.35 -7.95 -17.35
C PRO A 217 18.83 -8.00 -17.62
N PHE A 218 18.44 -8.13 -18.89
CA PHE A 218 17.03 -8.22 -19.30
C PHE A 218 16.13 -7.04 -18.88
N THR A 219 16.69 -5.85 -18.68
CA THR A 219 15.99 -4.64 -18.19
C THR A 219 14.62 -4.43 -18.81
N ASN A 220 14.50 -4.45 -20.14
CA ASN A 220 13.23 -4.18 -20.83
C ASN A 220 12.17 -5.21 -20.48
N PHE A 221 12.53 -6.50 -20.43
CA PHE A 221 11.61 -7.58 -20.08
C PHE A 221 11.15 -7.47 -18.63
N VAL A 222 12.08 -7.29 -17.70
CA VAL A 222 11.78 -7.21 -16.26
C VAL A 222 11.01 -5.94 -15.93
N SER A 223 11.35 -4.82 -16.55
CA SER A 223 10.61 -3.55 -16.42
C SER A 223 9.18 -3.66 -16.94
N THR A 224 8.99 -4.34 -18.08
CA THR A 224 7.65 -4.63 -18.61
C THR A 224 6.86 -5.49 -17.62
N LEU A 225 7.49 -6.52 -17.05
CA LEU A 225 6.89 -7.35 -16.01
C LEU A 225 6.52 -6.53 -14.77
N CYS A 226 7.36 -5.57 -14.35
CA CYS A 226 7.07 -4.67 -13.24
C CYS A 226 5.83 -3.82 -13.51
N VAL A 227 5.67 -3.28 -14.72
CA VAL A 227 4.44 -2.55 -15.11
C VAL A 227 3.20 -3.42 -14.94
N PHE A 228 3.24 -4.66 -15.44
CA PHE A 228 2.14 -5.62 -15.27
C PHE A 228 1.88 -5.96 -13.80
N LEU A 229 2.93 -6.22 -13.02
CA LEU A 229 2.85 -6.52 -11.60
C LEU A 229 2.21 -5.37 -10.81
N ILE A 230 2.63 -4.13 -11.07
CA ILE A 230 2.06 -2.94 -10.41
C ILE A 230 0.56 -2.83 -10.76
N ALA A 231 0.19 -2.99 -12.04
CA ALA A 231 -1.21 -2.99 -12.45
C ALA A 231 -2.03 -4.08 -11.74
N LEU A 232 -1.50 -5.30 -11.60
CA LEU A 232 -2.16 -6.40 -10.89
C LEU A 232 -2.32 -6.10 -9.38
N PHE A 233 -1.32 -5.51 -8.73
CA PHE A 233 -1.43 -5.05 -7.34
C PHE A 233 -2.60 -4.09 -7.17
N PHE A 234 -2.78 -3.14 -8.09
CA PHE A 234 -3.85 -2.16 -7.98
C PHE A 234 -5.23 -2.71 -8.31
N VAL A 235 -5.34 -3.61 -9.29
CA VAL A 235 -6.61 -4.32 -9.58
C VAL A 235 -7.05 -5.14 -8.37
N THR A 236 -6.14 -5.94 -7.79
CA THR A 236 -6.44 -6.79 -6.62
C THR A 236 -6.74 -5.97 -5.36
N SER A 237 -6.03 -4.85 -5.17
CA SER A 237 -6.28 -3.92 -4.06
C SER A 237 -7.62 -3.20 -4.19
N ALA A 238 -8.00 -2.74 -5.38
CA ALA A 238 -9.29 -2.10 -5.63
C ALA A 238 -10.46 -3.08 -5.40
N ASP A 239 -10.32 -4.32 -5.87
CA ASP A 239 -11.31 -5.38 -5.67
C ASP A 239 -11.48 -5.74 -4.18
N SER A 240 -10.37 -5.96 -3.46
CA SER A 240 -10.40 -6.32 -2.04
C SER A 240 -10.83 -5.15 -1.14
N GLY A 241 -10.38 -3.93 -1.48
CA GLY A 241 -10.72 -2.71 -0.77
C GLY A 241 -12.20 -2.36 -0.87
N SER A 242 -12.77 -2.46 -2.08
CA SER A 242 -14.20 -2.24 -2.29
C SER A 242 -15.07 -3.24 -1.52
N LEU A 243 -14.63 -4.50 -1.37
CA LEU A 243 -15.33 -5.50 -0.55
C LEU A 243 -15.40 -5.10 0.93
N VAL A 244 -14.33 -4.51 1.49
CA VAL A 244 -14.33 -4.06 2.88
C VAL A 244 -15.25 -2.87 3.06
N VAL A 245 -15.18 -1.87 2.18
CA VAL A 245 -16.08 -0.71 2.23
C VAL A 245 -17.54 -1.15 2.09
N ASP A 246 -17.82 -2.09 1.19
CA ASP A 246 -19.14 -2.70 1.01
C ASP A 246 -19.62 -3.38 2.30
N THR A 247 -18.77 -4.19 2.93
CA THR A 247 -19.10 -4.85 4.21
C THR A 247 -19.38 -3.84 5.33
N LEU A 248 -18.55 -2.79 5.46
CA LEU A 248 -18.74 -1.73 6.45
C LEU A 248 -20.09 -1.02 6.25
N THR A 249 -20.42 -0.71 5.00
CA THR A 249 -21.65 0.03 4.65
C THR A 249 -22.90 -0.84 4.62
N ALA A 250 -22.74 -2.16 4.60
CA ALA A 250 -23.82 -3.15 4.76
C ALA A 250 -24.07 -3.54 6.24
N GLY A 251 -23.47 -2.82 7.20
CA GLY A 251 -23.60 -3.11 8.64
C GLY A 251 -22.90 -4.41 9.06
N GLY A 252 -21.78 -4.74 8.42
CA GLY A 252 -21.00 -5.95 8.69
C GLY A 252 -21.45 -7.19 7.92
N LYS A 253 -22.50 -7.09 7.09
CA LYS A 253 -22.96 -8.22 6.26
C LYS A 253 -21.96 -8.49 5.15
N VAL A 254 -21.51 -9.74 5.06
CA VAL A 254 -20.51 -10.18 4.07
C VAL A 254 -21.14 -10.46 2.70
N ASP A 255 -22.42 -10.82 2.68
CA ASP A 255 -23.20 -11.04 1.46
C ASP A 255 -24.00 -9.78 1.10
N ALA A 256 -23.29 -8.76 0.63
CA ALA A 256 -23.87 -7.50 0.21
C ALA A 256 -24.16 -7.51 -1.31
N PRO A 257 -25.16 -6.75 -1.80
CA PRO A 257 -25.50 -6.76 -3.21
C PRO A 257 -24.32 -6.32 -4.08
N ILE A 258 -24.04 -7.06 -5.16
CA ILE A 258 -22.96 -6.75 -6.12
C ILE A 258 -23.00 -5.29 -6.60
N ARG A 259 -24.20 -4.70 -6.72
CA ARG A 259 -24.37 -3.29 -7.11
C ARG A 259 -23.72 -2.31 -6.13
N GLN A 260 -23.78 -2.57 -4.83
CA GLN A 260 -23.15 -1.75 -3.79
C GLN A 260 -21.62 -1.85 -3.88
N ARG A 261 -21.10 -3.05 -4.12
CA ARG A 261 -19.67 -3.26 -4.37
C ARG A 261 -19.17 -2.53 -5.63
N ILE A 262 -19.92 -2.59 -6.73
CA ILE A 262 -19.61 -1.83 -7.96
C ILE A 262 -19.61 -0.32 -7.67
N PHE A 263 -20.57 0.17 -6.89
CA PHE A 263 -20.64 1.58 -6.49
C PHE A 263 -19.38 2.00 -5.73
N TRP A 264 -18.95 1.24 -4.71
CA TRP A 264 -17.76 1.59 -3.93
C TRP A 264 -16.45 1.47 -4.73
N CYS A 265 -16.35 0.46 -5.58
CA CYS A 265 -15.21 0.33 -6.50
C CYS A 265 -15.13 1.54 -7.45
N SER A 266 -16.26 1.94 -8.05
CA SER A 266 -16.34 3.08 -8.97
C SER A 266 -16.05 4.40 -8.26
N THR A 267 -16.62 4.61 -7.07
CA THR A 267 -16.40 5.82 -6.25
C THR A 267 -14.92 6.00 -5.91
N THR A 268 -14.23 4.91 -5.54
CA THR A 268 -12.79 4.97 -5.26
C THR A 268 -11.99 5.43 -6.49
N GLY A 269 -12.34 4.90 -7.66
CA GLY A 269 -11.75 5.34 -8.94
C GLY A 269 -12.03 6.80 -9.26
N LEU A 270 -13.29 7.24 -9.08
CA LEU A 270 -13.70 8.62 -9.34
C LEU A 270 -12.99 9.61 -8.40
N VAL A 271 -12.83 9.27 -7.13
CA VAL A 271 -12.06 10.08 -6.18
C VAL A 271 -10.59 10.16 -6.61
N ALA A 272 -9.97 9.05 -7.00
CA ALA A 272 -8.59 9.05 -7.49
C ALA A 272 -8.44 9.94 -8.74
N VAL A 273 -9.36 9.84 -9.71
CA VAL A 273 -9.37 10.69 -10.92
C VAL A 273 -9.57 12.16 -10.56
N ALA A 274 -10.53 12.49 -9.69
CA ALA A 274 -10.81 13.86 -9.29
C ALA A 274 -9.59 14.51 -8.61
N LEU A 275 -8.91 13.78 -7.73
CA LEU A 275 -7.70 14.27 -7.04
C LEU A 275 -6.51 14.38 -8.00
N MET A 276 -6.36 13.41 -8.91
CA MET A 276 -5.33 13.44 -9.94
C MET A 276 -5.49 14.67 -10.85
N LEU A 277 -6.72 15.03 -11.23
CA LEU A 277 -7.02 16.23 -12.01
C LEU A 277 -6.90 17.53 -11.20
N GLY A 278 -7.26 17.50 -9.91
CA GLY A 278 -7.30 18.69 -9.05
C GLY A 278 -5.93 19.20 -8.59
N GLY A 279 -4.93 18.31 -8.50
CA GLY A 279 -3.56 18.68 -8.14
C GLY A 279 -2.59 17.51 -8.05
N GLY A 280 -2.90 16.40 -8.75
CA GLY A 280 -2.01 15.25 -8.88
C GLY A 280 -1.66 14.61 -7.54
N MET A 281 -0.40 14.16 -7.45
CA MET A 281 0.13 13.47 -6.28
C MET A 281 0.03 14.30 -4.99
N ALA A 282 0.24 15.62 -5.07
CA ALA A 282 0.13 16.50 -3.91
C ALA A 282 -1.29 16.51 -3.32
N SER A 283 -2.33 16.55 -4.17
CA SER A 283 -3.73 16.47 -3.72
C SER A 283 -4.08 15.11 -3.10
N LEU A 284 -3.56 14.02 -3.66
CA LEU A 284 -3.76 12.66 -3.13
C LEU A 284 -3.14 12.52 -1.73
N GLN A 285 -1.89 12.97 -1.56
CA GLN A 285 -1.19 12.95 -0.28
C GLN A 285 -1.85 13.85 0.76
N ALA A 286 -2.27 15.05 0.36
CA ALA A 286 -2.93 16.01 1.25
C ALA A 286 -4.25 15.46 1.80
N LEU A 287 -5.09 14.86 0.94
CA LEU A 287 -6.37 14.29 1.39
C LEU A 287 -6.17 13.11 2.34
N THR A 288 -5.24 12.21 2.02
CA THR A 288 -4.91 11.07 2.90
C THR A 288 -4.38 11.53 4.25
N THR A 289 -3.56 12.57 4.26
CA THR A 289 -3.06 13.17 5.50
C THR A 289 -4.20 13.79 6.32
N ALA A 290 -5.11 14.51 5.65
CA ALA A 290 -6.26 15.14 6.29
C ALA A 290 -7.22 14.13 6.93
N ILE A 291 -7.50 12.99 6.29
CA ILE A 291 -8.39 11.95 6.84
C ILE A 291 -7.69 11.03 7.83
N GLY A 292 -6.38 10.86 7.72
CA GLY A 292 -5.59 10.02 8.62
C GLY A 292 -5.65 10.52 10.07
N LEU A 293 -5.64 11.83 10.29
CA LEU A 293 -5.72 12.41 11.64
C LEU A 293 -7.01 12.06 12.40
N PRO A 294 -8.23 12.36 11.90
CA PRO A 294 -9.46 12.03 12.61
C PRO A 294 -9.63 10.52 12.80
N PHE A 295 -9.22 9.71 11.82
CA PHE A 295 -9.27 8.27 11.96
C PHE A 295 -8.23 7.73 12.96
N GLY A 296 -7.06 8.36 13.06
CA GLY A 296 -6.05 8.05 14.09
C GLY A 296 -6.58 8.26 15.51
N LEU A 297 -7.33 9.34 15.75
CA LEU A 297 -8.03 9.54 17.03
C LEU A 297 -9.04 8.43 17.32
N LEU A 298 -9.78 7.98 16.30
CA LEU A 298 -10.69 6.84 16.45
C LEU A 298 -9.94 5.55 16.80
N LEU A 299 -8.78 5.28 16.19
CA LEU A 299 -7.96 4.11 16.52
C LEU A 299 -7.50 4.12 17.99
N LEU A 300 -7.12 5.29 18.53
CA LEU A 300 -6.79 5.40 19.96
C LEU A 300 -7.99 5.06 20.86
N LEU A 301 -9.19 5.51 20.49
CA LEU A 301 -10.42 5.13 21.19
C LEU A 301 -10.71 3.63 21.06
N MET A 302 -10.44 3.03 19.90
CA MET A 302 -10.57 1.59 19.69
C MET A 302 -9.59 0.80 20.55
N CYS A 303 -8.35 1.28 20.75
CA CYS A 303 -7.41 0.66 21.69
C CYS A 303 -7.96 0.62 23.12
N VAL A 304 -8.53 1.74 23.59
CA VAL A 304 -9.18 1.80 24.92
C VAL A 304 -10.38 0.84 25.00
N SER A 305 -11.19 0.79 23.94
CA SER A 305 -12.33 -0.13 23.84
C SER A 305 -11.90 -1.59 23.92
N MET A 306 -10.84 -1.95 23.19
CA MET A 306 -10.26 -3.30 23.18
C MET A 306 -9.71 -3.70 24.55
N LEU A 307 -9.00 -2.79 25.24
CA LEU A 307 -8.51 -3.04 26.60
C LEU A 307 -9.66 -3.32 27.58
N LYS A 308 -10.74 -2.53 27.53
CA LYS A 308 -11.94 -2.78 28.33
C LYS A 308 -12.58 -4.12 28.00
N GLY A 309 -12.65 -4.48 26.72
CA GLY A 309 -13.17 -5.76 26.27
C GLY A 309 -12.39 -6.94 26.87
N PHE A 310 -11.06 -6.91 26.79
CA PHE A 310 -10.21 -7.96 27.38
C PHE A 310 -10.34 -8.03 28.90
N GLN A 311 -10.45 -6.91 29.59
CA GLN A 311 -10.66 -6.89 31.04
C GLN A 311 -11.99 -7.54 31.45
N GLN A 312 -13.06 -7.30 30.69
CA GLN A 312 -14.37 -7.90 30.93
C GLN A 312 -14.41 -9.40 30.63
N GLU A 313 -13.63 -9.87 29.65
CA GLU A 313 -13.53 -11.30 29.32
C GLU A 313 -12.67 -12.08 30.32
N SER A 314 -11.68 -11.42 30.93
CA SER A 314 -10.80 -12.01 31.94
C SER A 314 -11.41 -12.10 33.35
N ALA A 315 -12.53 -11.41 33.59
CA ALA A 315 -13.23 -11.33 34.88
C ALA A 315 -14.41 -12.30 34.94
#